data_AF-A0A1Y5H8I2-F1
#
_entry.id   AF-A0A1Y5H8I2-F1
#
_cell.length_a   1.000
_cell.length_b   1.000
_cell.length_c   1.000
_cell.angle_alpha   90.00
_cell.angle_beta   90.00
_cell.angle_gamma   90.00
#
_symmetry.space_group_name_H-M   'P 1'
#
loop_
_entity.id
_entity.type
_entity.pdbx_description
1 polymer ?
#
loop_
_entity_poly.entity_id
_entity_poly.type
_entity_poly.pdbx_seq_one_letter_code
_entity_poly.pdbx_strand_id
1 'polypeptide(L)'
;MQSMQNISAVESGFALSPTMRKDINAHSETYAQMQQLISDKRMGEDSYQQVNFAKEVQFGAYQRSDSYSNQWQQLNGAGEHGEQAAKYLEQMVAERRGLVDSYLRDFFDMSQKLAGKLDLENLNSVDLDMLITNVSEGRQASENADGSLLPQSEMLNQFWIDNKQQLNVIKQNHADIYNLPTHLSQWLDQNNIDRPLEVDVLAEKYRYSAFNGRAEQPEALASISDALIGSSAGGLFELTELNVEMISFLGDAKQAANQVATMMVRGEERQALSNYLQVYEPIAERFNQDVATVLEPRFTLQDLMDNMIAGRDLATTYNGDPHPQKQLIDDFANANANKDALLSISDMQSGLSERTKTSDWMKDETNAQRAYAKVKDLYGFERWETGDLARSSRGYRKFSQDTMNVDMSYHVGGKVLTSQQWQQKLGQEAISLENRLIKMLGDIKGLGADVPLNFEQLIANFKDNKPLGLKADGKPHPFAEQIAIIFKTQMSDLADYVDSLWLQDKLPPQEVPEEQSAAKFITDMVDMIAESKKVWSFEELLAIGDEESSVVSSK
;
A
#
# COMPACT_ATOMS: atom_id res chain seq x y z
N MET A 1 -25.43 -8.13 28.60
CA MET A 1 -26.59 -8.23 27.71
C MET A 1 -26.63 -6.98 26.84
N GLN A 2 -26.56 -7.18 25.51
CA GLN A 2 -26.97 -6.29 24.41
C GLN A 2 -26.43 -4.85 24.37
N SER A 3 -25.48 -4.59 23.45
CA SER A 3 -25.74 -3.79 22.24
C SER A 3 -24.43 -3.37 21.54
N MET A 4 -23.94 -4.23 20.63
CA MET A 4 -23.11 -3.83 19.49
C MET A 4 -23.46 -4.74 18.30
N GLN A 5 -24.70 -4.64 17.83
CA GLN A 5 -25.13 -5.18 16.55
C GLN A 5 -26.21 -4.24 16.03
N ASN A 6 -25.86 -3.48 14.98
CA ASN A 6 -26.72 -2.95 13.92
C ASN A 6 -26.05 -1.72 13.32
N ILE A 7 -25.02 -1.96 12.50
CA ILE A 7 -24.78 -1.09 11.35
C ILE A 7 -25.78 -1.59 10.31
N SER A 8 -26.91 -0.89 10.21
CA SER A 8 -27.92 -1.12 9.19
C SER A 8 -27.32 -0.78 7.83
N ALA A 9 -26.95 -1.82 7.08
CA ALA A 9 -26.77 -1.76 5.65
C ALA A 9 -28.14 -1.56 4.99
N VAL A 10 -28.56 -0.31 4.81
CA VAL A 10 -29.59 0.11 3.85
C VAL A 10 -29.20 1.54 3.46
N GLU A 11 -28.47 1.75 2.36
CA GLU A 11 -29.03 2.50 1.22
C GLU A 11 -28.22 2.31 -0.10
N SER A 12 -27.58 1.15 -0.29
CA SER A 12 -27.21 0.67 -1.63
C SER A 12 -27.51 -0.84 -1.72
N GLY A 13 -28.60 -1.19 -2.42
CA GLY A 13 -29.23 -2.50 -2.41
C GLY A 13 -28.45 -3.63 -3.10
N PHE A 14 -27.28 -4.01 -2.57
CA PHE A 14 -26.60 -5.26 -2.89
C PHE A 14 -26.36 -6.07 -1.60
N ALA A 15 -27.38 -6.79 -1.15
CA ALA A 15 -27.19 -7.81 -0.12
C ALA A 15 -26.44 -9.01 -0.74
N LEU A 16 -25.20 -9.23 -0.33
CA LEU A 16 -24.40 -10.36 -0.78
C LEU A 16 -25.10 -11.69 -0.42
N SER A 17 -25.19 -12.59 -1.38
CA SER A 17 -25.76 -13.92 -1.14
C SER A 17 -24.93 -14.68 -0.08
N PRO A 18 -25.53 -15.64 0.64
CA PRO A 18 -24.78 -16.52 1.56
C PRO A 18 -23.55 -17.16 0.91
N THR A 19 -23.68 -17.62 -0.34
CA THR A 19 -22.58 -18.20 -1.12
C THR A 19 -21.48 -17.17 -1.39
N MET A 20 -21.85 -15.97 -1.84
CA MET A 20 -20.87 -14.89 -2.09
C MET A 20 -20.11 -14.50 -0.83
N ARG A 21 -20.77 -14.49 0.34
CA ARG A 21 -20.10 -14.21 1.62
C ARG A 21 -19.06 -15.27 1.98
N LYS A 22 -19.36 -16.55 1.72
CA LYS A 22 -18.43 -17.66 1.95
C LYS A 22 -17.23 -17.60 0.99
N ASP A 23 -17.47 -17.26 -0.28
CA ASP A 23 -16.40 -17.09 -1.27
C ASP A 23 -15.49 -15.90 -0.94
N ILE A 24 -16.07 -14.77 -0.50
CA ILE A 24 -15.31 -13.61 -0.03
C ILE A 24 -14.44 -13.96 1.18
N ASN A 25 -14.97 -14.76 2.12
CA ASN A 25 -14.21 -15.20 3.28
C ASN A 25 -12.98 -16.01 2.89
N ALA A 26 -13.14 -17.02 2.03
CA ALA A 26 -12.03 -17.84 1.53
C ALA A 26 -10.98 -17.01 0.76
N HIS A 27 -11.41 -16.02 -0.03
CA HIS A 27 -10.52 -15.08 -0.68
C HIS A 27 -9.74 -14.23 0.33
N SER A 28 -10.42 -13.71 1.35
CA SER A 28 -9.80 -12.88 2.38
C SER A 28 -8.74 -13.67 3.16
N GLU A 29 -9.03 -14.90 3.55
CA GLU A 29 -8.08 -15.80 4.22
C GLU A 29 -6.86 -16.08 3.33
N THR A 30 -7.09 -16.46 2.07
CA THR A 30 -5.98 -16.76 1.13
C THR A 30 -5.16 -15.53 0.80
N TYR A 31 -5.79 -14.36 0.69
CA TYR A 31 -5.09 -13.10 0.48
C TYR A 31 -4.19 -12.76 1.68
N ALA A 32 -4.63 -13.03 2.92
CA ALA A 32 -3.79 -12.86 4.10
C ALA A 32 -2.53 -13.75 4.02
N GLN A 33 -2.67 -15.00 3.58
CA GLN A 33 -1.54 -15.90 3.34
C GLN A 33 -0.59 -15.36 2.26
N MET A 34 -1.13 -14.87 1.14
CA MET A 34 -0.33 -14.21 0.09
C MET A 34 0.45 -13.01 0.64
N GLN A 35 -0.19 -12.15 1.44
CA GLN A 35 0.48 -11.00 2.05
C GLN A 35 1.57 -11.42 3.05
N GLN A 36 1.37 -12.53 3.76
CA GLN A 36 2.39 -13.11 4.64
C GLN A 36 3.59 -13.63 3.83
N LEU A 37 3.37 -14.32 2.71
CA LEU A 37 4.46 -14.78 1.83
C LEU A 37 5.25 -13.62 1.21
N ILE A 38 4.56 -12.53 0.84
CA ILE A 38 5.21 -11.30 0.35
C ILE A 38 6.04 -10.65 1.47
N SER A 39 5.46 -10.55 2.67
CA SER A 39 6.13 -10.06 3.88
C SER A 39 7.42 -10.83 4.17
N ASP A 40 7.35 -12.15 4.08
CA ASP A 40 8.42 -13.06 4.48
C ASP A 40 9.41 -13.32 3.34
N LYS A 41 9.34 -12.52 2.26
CA LYS A 41 10.23 -12.60 1.08
C LYS A 41 10.19 -13.96 0.37
N ARG A 42 9.09 -14.70 0.55
CA ARG A 42 8.80 -15.97 -0.15
C ARG A 42 8.07 -15.76 -1.47
N MET A 43 7.53 -14.57 -1.67
CA MET A 43 6.86 -14.14 -2.89
C MET A 43 7.32 -12.72 -3.27
N GLY A 44 7.34 -12.42 -4.58
CA GLY A 44 7.72 -11.10 -5.06
C GLY A 44 6.73 -10.02 -4.63
N GLU A 45 7.24 -8.82 -4.34
CA GLU A 45 6.49 -7.72 -3.71
C GLU A 45 5.48 -7.05 -4.62
N ASP A 46 5.76 -7.10 -5.92
CA ASP A 46 4.87 -6.63 -6.97
C ASP A 46 3.81 -7.68 -7.35
N SER A 47 3.74 -8.79 -6.61
CA SER A 47 2.70 -9.80 -6.83
C SER A 47 1.36 -9.30 -6.35
N TYR A 48 0.30 -9.60 -7.09
CA TYR A 48 -1.06 -9.18 -6.74
C TYR A 48 -2.06 -10.30 -7.00
N GLN A 49 -3.17 -10.27 -6.27
CA GLN A 49 -4.26 -11.19 -6.48
C GLN A 49 -4.99 -10.82 -7.78
N GLN A 50 -5.12 -11.78 -8.69
CA GLN A 50 -6.05 -11.69 -9.81
C GLN A 50 -7.45 -12.03 -9.31
N VAL A 51 -8.34 -11.04 -9.30
CA VAL A 51 -9.73 -11.24 -8.90
C VAL A 51 -10.56 -11.47 -10.16
N ASN A 52 -10.95 -12.73 -10.40
CA ASN A 52 -11.87 -13.09 -11.47
C ASN A 52 -13.24 -13.46 -10.86
N PHE A 53 -14.23 -12.57 -11.00
CA PHE A 53 -15.61 -12.86 -10.66
C PHE A 53 -16.31 -13.63 -11.81
N ALA A 54 -15.81 -14.83 -12.12
CA ALA A 54 -16.45 -15.75 -13.07
C ALA A 54 -17.44 -16.69 -12.36
N LYS A 55 -18.16 -17.53 -13.13
CA LYS A 55 -19.09 -18.55 -12.60
C LYS A 55 -18.43 -19.57 -11.67
N GLU A 56 -17.12 -19.77 -11.83
CA GLU A 56 -16.26 -20.53 -10.92
C GLU A 56 -15.33 -19.52 -10.25
N VAL A 57 -15.46 -19.39 -8.93
CA VAL A 57 -14.58 -18.53 -8.14
C VAL A 57 -13.23 -19.23 -8.03
N GLN A 58 -12.17 -18.60 -8.53
CA GLN A 58 -10.80 -19.12 -8.47
C GLN A 58 -9.88 -18.07 -7.83
N PHE A 59 -8.93 -18.54 -7.01
CA PHE A 59 -7.84 -17.69 -6.56
C PHE A 59 -6.69 -17.75 -7.56
N GLY A 60 -6.41 -16.62 -8.21
CA GLY A 60 -5.22 -16.45 -9.03
C GLY A 60 -4.25 -15.48 -8.36
N ALA A 61 -2.98 -15.85 -8.29
CA ALA A 61 -1.91 -14.92 -7.96
C ALA A 61 -1.12 -14.60 -9.22
N TYR A 62 -0.95 -13.31 -9.52
CA TYR A 62 0.04 -12.89 -10.50
C TYR A 62 1.39 -12.76 -9.81
N GLN A 63 2.37 -13.54 -10.28
CA GLN A 63 3.77 -13.40 -9.90
C GLN A 63 4.55 -12.87 -11.10
N ARG A 64 5.13 -11.67 -10.97
CA ARG A 64 5.86 -11.02 -12.07
C ARG A 64 7.13 -11.79 -12.44
N SER A 65 7.43 -11.91 -13.74
CA SER A 65 8.64 -12.57 -14.30
C SER A 65 9.96 -12.04 -13.71
N ASP A 66 10.94 -12.95 -13.57
CA ASP A 66 12.27 -12.66 -12.97
C ASP A 66 13.14 -11.79 -13.84
N SER A 67 12.90 -11.80 -15.15
CA SER A 67 13.54 -10.91 -16.10
C SER A 67 13.32 -9.43 -15.79
N TYR A 68 12.35 -9.07 -14.94
CA TYR A 68 12.14 -7.69 -14.49
C TYR A 68 12.84 -7.35 -13.18
N SER A 69 13.46 -8.32 -12.50
CA SER A 69 14.22 -8.10 -11.27
C SER A 69 15.59 -7.52 -11.58
N ASN A 70 16.05 -6.60 -10.72
CA ASN A 70 17.39 -6.02 -10.83
C ASN A 70 18.50 -7.09 -10.77
N GLN A 71 18.32 -8.14 -9.96
CA GLN A 71 19.29 -9.22 -9.85
C GLN A 71 19.45 -9.98 -11.17
N TRP A 72 18.35 -10.39 -11.81
CA TRP A 72 18.42 -11.09 -13.08
C TRP A 72 19.09 -10.25 -14.17
N GLN A 73 18.74 -8.96 -14.26
CA GLN A 73 19.31 -8.06 -15.27
C GLN A 73 20.82 -7.87 -15.07
N GLN A 74 21.25 -7.71 -13.82
CA GLN A 74 22.68 -7.57 -13.49
C GLN A 74 23.46 -8.85 -13.76
N LEU A 75 22.90 -10.02 -13.42
CA LEU A 75 23.51 -11.31 -13.75
C LEU A 75 23.59 -11.52 -15.27
N ASN A 76 22.48 -11.36 -15.99
CA ASN A 76 22.42 -11.59 -17.43
C ASN A 76 23.32 -10.60 -18.21
N GLY A 77 23.60 -9.41 -17.66
CA GLY A 77 24.54 -8.44 -18.23
C GLY A 77 26.02 -8.68 -17.89
N ALA A 78 26.36 -9.68 -17.06
CA ALA A 78 27.71 -9.90 -16.53
C ALA A 78 28.54 -10.94 -17.33
N GLY A 79 28.23 -11.14 -18.61
CA GLY A 79 28.94 -12.09 -19.49
C GLY A 79 28.49 -13.54 -19.31
N GLU A 80 29.26 -14.49 -19.86
CA GLU A 80 28.86 -15.91 -19.97
C GLU A 80 28.51 -16.56 -18.61
N HIS A 81 29.35 -16.36 -17.58
CA HIS A 81 29.08 -16.85 -16.24
C HIS A 81 27.87 -16.15 -15.59
N GLY A 82 27.63 -14.89 -15.94
CA GLY A 82 26.46 -14.14 -15.50
C GLY A 82 25.16 -14.65 -16.13
N GLU A 83 25.16 -14.95 -17.43
CA GLU A 83 24.04 -15.61 -18.11
C GLU A 83 23.76 -17.00 -17.51
N GLN A 84 24.82 -17.74 -17.15
CA GLN A 84 24.66 -19.03 -16.47
C GLN A 84 24.00 -18.85 -15.09
N ALA A 85 24.45 -17.89 -14.28
CA ALA A 85 23.85 -17.58 -13.00
C ALA A 85 22.38 -17.10 -13.13
N ALA A 86 22.07 -16.29 -14.15
CA ALA A 86 20.71 -15.84 -14.44
C ALA A 86 19.77 -17.01 -14.77
N LYS A 87 20.24 -18.00 -15.55
CA LYS A 87 19.47 -19.23 -15.84
C LYS A 87 19.19 -20.06 -14.59
N TYR A 88 20.13 -20.13 -13.65
CA TYR A 88 19.89 -20.80 -12.38
C TYR A 88 18.91 -20.01 -11.49
N LEU A 89 18.99 -18.67 -11.50
CA LEU A 89 18.02 -17.82 -10.81
C LEU A 89 16.59 -18.06 -11.34
N GLU A 90 16.42 -18.18 -12.66
CA GLU A 90 15.13 -18.52 -13.27
C GLU A 90 14.58 -19.86 -12.77
N GLN A 91 15.44 -20.88 -12.65
CA GLN A 91 15.03 -22.21 -12.15
C GLN A 91 14.60 -22.15 -10.68
N MET A 92 15.43 -21.53 -9.83
CA MET A 92 15.13 -21.32 -8.41
C MET A 92 13.80 -20.60 -8.22
N VAL A 93 13.58 -19.51 -8.96
CA VAL A 93 12.32 -18.76 -8.83
C VAL A 93 11.14 -19.51 -9.44
N ALA A 94 11.31 -20.24 -10.54
CA ALA A 94 10.25 -21.07 -11.11
C ALA A 94 9.80 -22.16 -10.12
N GLU A 95 10.73 -22.81 -9.42
CA GLU A 95 10.43 -23.76 -8.35
C GLU A 95 9.63 -23.10 -7.23
N ARG A 96 10.11 -21.95 -6.72
CA ARG A 96 9.41 -21.17 -5.70
C ARG A 96 8.00 -20.77 -6.15
N ARG A 97 7.84 -20.28 -7.38
CA ARG A 97 6.53 -19.91 -7.94
C ARG A 97 5.59 -21.10 -7.96
N GLY A 98 6.06 -22.25 -8.43
CA GLY A 98 5.27 -23.47 -8.50
C GLY A 98 4.75 -23.92 -7.12
N LEU A 99 5.60 -23.82 -6.08
CA LEU A 99 5.18 -24.12 -4.71
C LEU A 99 4.18 -23.09 -4.17
N VAL A 100 4.43 -21.79 -4.35
CA VAL A 100 3.53 -20.71 -3.90
C VAL A 100 2.16 -20.81 -4.58
N ASP A 101 2.13 -21.01 -5.90
CA ASP A 101 0.88 -21.13 -6.66
C ASP A 101 0.09 -22.37 -6.22
N SER A 102 0.77 -23.49 -5.96
CA SER A 102 0.13 -24.70 -5.46
C SER A 102 -0.40 -24.52 -4.05
N TYR A 103 0.38 -23.93 -3.15
CA TYR A 103 -0.04 -23.63 -1.78
C TYR A 103 -1.26 -22.72 -1.75
N LEU A 104 -1.23 -21.56 -2.43
CA LEU A 104 -2.33 -20.59 -2.38
C LEU A 104 -3.61 -21.14 -3.00
N ARG A 105 -3.51 -21.93 -4.08
CA ARG A 105 -4.66 -22.61 -4.68
C ARG A 105 -5.25 -23.66 -3.76
N ASP A 106 -4.42 -24.57 -3.22
CA ASP A 106 -4.90 -25.65 -2.35
C ASP A 106 -5.48 -25.07 -1.04
N PHE A 107 -4.87 -24.01 -0.52
CA PHE A 107 -5.37 -23.26 0.64
C PHE A 107 -6.74 -22.64 0.34
N PHE A 108 -6.88 -21.95 -0.80
CA PHE A 108 -8.15 -21.36 -1.21
C PHE A 108 -9.26 -22.40 -1.35
N ASP A 109 -9.00 -23.49 -2.07
CA ASP A 109 -9.99 -24.56 -2.29
C ASP A 109 -10.45 -25.16 -0.95
N MET A 110 -9.53 -25.32 0.00
CA MET A 110 -9.84 -25.84 1.32
C MET A 110 -10.57 -24.82 2.20
N SER A 111 -10.19 -23.54 2.18
CA SER A 111 -10.90 -22.46 2.87
C SER A 111 -12.32 -22.30 2.32
N GLN A 112 -12.53 -22.42 1.01
CA GLN A 112 -13.86 -22.41 0.41
C GLN A 112 -14.68 -23.62 0.88
N LYS A 113 -14.08 -24.81 0.93
CA LYS A 113 -14.75 -26.03 1.43
C LYS A 113 -15.15 -25.88 2.90
N LEU A 114 -14.28 -25.29 3.73
CA LEU A 114 -14.55 -25.00 5.14
C LEU A 114 -15.68 -23.98 5.30
N ALA A 115 -15.59 -22.84 4.62
CA ALA A 115 -16.63 -21.80 4.60
C ALA A 115 -17.99 -22.37 4.14
N GLY A 116 -17.98 -23.31 3.20
CA GLY A 116 -19.15 -24.08 2.77
C GLY A 116 -19.89 -24.79 3.90
N LYS A 117 -19.17 -25.26 4.92
CA LYS A 117 -19.72 -25.99 6.09
C LYS A 117 -20.07 -25.10 7.29
N LEU A 118 -19.46 -23.92 7.39
CA LEU A 118 -19.70 -22.98 8.48
C LEU A 118 -21.06 -22.29 8.38
N ASP A 119 -21.64 -21.97 9.54
CA ASP A 119 -22.75 -21.04 9.63
C ASP A 119 -22.26 -19.61 9.36
N LEU A 120 -23.09 -18.77 8.73
CA LEU A 120 -22.68 -17.42 8.30
C LEU A 120 -22.18 -16.53 9.45
N GLU A 121 -22.68 -16.74 10.66
CA GLU A 121 -22.28 -16.01 11.86
C GLU A 121 -20.87 -16.38 12.37
N ASN A 122 -20.34 -17.53 11.96
CA ASN A 122 -19.04 -18.05 12.38
C ASN A 122 -17.92 -17.83 11.35
N LEU A 123 -18.21 -17.27 10.17
CA LEU A 123 -17.21 -17.07 9.11
C LEU A 123 -16.02 -16.20 9.54
N ASN A 124 -16.24 -15.25 10.46
CA ASN A 124 -15.19 -14.34 10.93
C ASN A 124 -14.45 -14.86 12.17
N SER A 125 -14.88 -15.98 12.75
CA SER A 125 -14.32 -16.54 14.00
C SER A 125 -13.62 -17.87 13.82
N VAL A 126 -13.69 -18.45 12.61
CA VAL A 126 -13.05 -19.71 12.25
C VAL A 126 -12.44 -19.57 10.87
N ASP A 127 -11.12 -19.68 10.79
CA ASP A 127 -10.38 -19.76 9.53
C ASP A 127 -9.59 -21.07 9.43
N LEU A 128 -9.12 -21.39 8.22
CA LEU A 128 -8.39 -22.62 7.97
C LEU A 128 -7.02 -22.67 8.68
N ASP A 129 -6.35 -21.52 8.79
CA ASP A 129 -5.00 -21.41 9.35
C ASP A 129 -4.99 -21.71 10.85
N MET A 130 -6.02 -21.29 11.57
CA MET A 130 -6.26 -21.65 12.97
C MET A 130 -6.36 -23.17 13.16
N LEU A 131 -7.15 -23.86 12.33
CA LEU A 131 -7.28 -25.32 12.38
C LEU A 131 -5.94 -26.02 12.13
N ILE A 132 -5.20 -25.56 11.11
CA ILE A 132 -3.86 -26.08 10.78
C ILE A 132 -2.89 -25.86 11.94
N THR A 133 -2.90 -24.68 12.55
CA THR A 133 -2.03 -24.31 13.67
C THR A 133 -2.33 -25.16 14.89
N ASN A 134 -3.60 -25.31 15.27
CA ASN A 134 -4.00 -26.12 16.42
C ASN A 134 -3.50 -27.56 16.33
N VAL A 135 -3.68 -28.21 15.19
CA VAL A 135 -3.21 -29.59 15.00
C VAL A 135 -1.69 -29.68 14.92
N SER A 136 -1.02 -28.66 14.36
CA SER A 136 0.45 -28.60 14.34
C SER A 136 1.06 -28.49 15.73
N GLU A 137 0.33 -27.85 16.66
CA GLU A 137 0.72 -27.74 18.08
C GLU A 137 0.20 -28.93 18.93
N GLY A 138 -0.35 -29.97 18.30
CA GLY A 138 -0.79 -31.20 18.98
C GLY A 138 -2.16 -31.11 19.66
N ARG A 139 -2.92 -30.03 19.44
CA ARG A 139 -4.31 -29.86 19.92
C ARG A 139 -5.33 -30.48 18.95
N GLN A 140 -6.60 -30.55 19.39
CA GLN A 140 -7.71 -30.80 18.47
C GLN A 140 -7.86 -29.62 17.49
N ALA A 141 -8.36 -29.88 16.28
CA ALA A 141 -8.50 -28.84 15.25
C ALA A 141 -9.37 -27.66 15.73
N SER A 142 -10.40 -27.96 16.53
CA SER A 142 -11.31 -26.96 17.10
C SER A 142 -10.86 -26.34 18.42
N GLU A 143 -9.68 -26.67 18.94
CA GLU A 143 -9.24 -26.27 20.29
C GLU A 143 -8.20 -25.13 20.23
N ASN A 144 -8.59 -23.97 20.76
CA ASN A 144 -7.72 -22.79 20.86
C ASN A 144 -6.56 -23.02 21.83
N ALA A 145 -5.54 -22.16 21.75
CA ALA A 145 -4.36 -22.23 22.63
C ALA A 145 -4.69 -22.08 24.14
N ASP A 146 -5.80 -21.44 24.49
CA ASP A 146 -6.29 -21.29 25.86
C ASP A 146 -7.15 -22.49 26.35
N GLY A 147 -7.33 -23.50 25.51
CA GLY A 147 -8.16 -24.69 25.78
C GLY A 147 -9.66 -24.48 25.53
N SER A 148 -10.08 -23.29 25.08
CA SER A 148 -11.46 -23.06 24.65
C SER A 148 -11.75 -23.72 23.30
N LEU A 149 -13.02 -24.06 23.05
CA LEU A 149 -13.45 -24.66 21.78
C LEU A 149 -14.04 -23.62 20.84
N LEU A 150 -13.66 -23.74 19.56
CA LEU A 150 -14.25 -22.99 18.46
C LEU A 150 -15.74 -23.34 18.26
N PRO A 151 -16.55 -22.40 17.73
CA PRO A 151 -17.93 -22.70 17.39
C PRO A 151 -17.99 -23.85 16.36
N GLN A 152 -19.05 -24.66 16.43
CA GLN A 152 -19.23 -25.86 15.58
C GLN A 152 -18.08 -26.88 15.70
N SER A 153 -17.47 -27.02 16.87
CA SER A 153 -16.29 -27.87 17.14
C SER A 153 -16.37 -29.31 16.62
N GLU A 154 -17.50 -30.00 16.78
CA GLU A 154 -17.70 -31.35 16.25
C GLU A 154 -17.59 -31.39 14.72
N MET A 155 -18.19 -30.42 14.03
CA MET A 155 -18.09 -30.28 12.57
C MET A 155 -16.66 -29.97 12.14
N LEU A 156 -15.95 -29.09 12.85
CA LEU A 156 -14.56 -28.73 12.55
C LEU A 156 -13.60 -29.92 12.72
N ASN A 157 -13.76 -30.70 13.79
CA ASN A 157 -12.96 -31.90 14.01
C ASN A 157 -13.27 -32.96 12.94
N GLN A 158 -14.53 -33.13 12.54
CA GLN A 158 -14.89 -34.03 11.45
C GLN A 158 -14.35 -33.54 10.10
N PHE A 159 -14.45 -32.24 9.82
CA PHE A 159 -13.88 -31.62 8.62
C PHE A 159 -12.38 -31.89 8.54
N TRP A 160 -11.65 -31.76 9.65
CA TRP A 160 -10.22 -32.09 9.69
C TRP A 160 -9.96 -33.55 9.34
N ILE A 161 -10.72 -34.48 9.94
CA ILE A 161 -10.60 -35.93 9.67
C ILE A 161 -10.85 -36.24 8.19
N ASP A 162 -11.94 -35.68 7.63
CA ASP A 162 -12.37 -35.94 6.25
C ASP A 162 -11.38 -35.41 5.21
N ASN A 163 -10.63 -34.36 5.54
CA ASN A 163 -9.72 -33.66 4.62
C ASN A 163 -8.24 -33.79 5.01
N LYS A 164 -7.91 -34.72 5.93
CA LYS A 164 -6.58 -34.84 6.53
C LYS A 164 -5.46 -34.94 5.49
N GLN A 165 -5.69 -35.64 4.38
CA GLN A 165 -4.68 -35.79 3.33
C GLN A 165 -4.40 -34.46 2.64
N GLN A 166 -5.42 -33.73 2.19
CA GLN A 166 -5.24 -32.43 1.54
C GLN A 166 -4.64 -31.40 2.51
N LEU A 167 -5.08 -31.39 3.77
CA LEU A 167 -4.55 -30.49 4.80
C LEU A 167 -3.07 -30.74 5.07
N ASN A 168 -2.63 -32.01 5.07
CA ASN A 168 -1.22 -32.33 5.17
C ASN A 168 -0.42 -31.88 3.94
N VAL A 169 -0.99 -31.91 2.73
CA VAL A 169 -0.34 -31.37 1.52
C VAL A 169 -0.19 -29.86 1.64
N ILE A 170 -1.22 -29.13 2.10
CA ILE A 170 -1.14 -27.68 2.33
C ILE A 170 -0.03 -27.36 3.34
N LYS A 171 0.04 -28.10 4.46
CA LYS A 171 1.10 -27.96 5.46
C LYS A 171 2.49 -28.22 4.89
N GLN A 172 2.62 -29.25 4.06
CA GLN A 172 3.89 -29.61 3.44
C GLN A 172 4.32 -28.54 2.43
N ASN A 173 3.43 -28.11 1.53
CA ASN A 173 3.71 -27.04 0.58
C ASN A 173 4.13 -25.76 1.30
N HIS A 174 3.45 -25.40 2.39
CA HIS A 174 3.86 -24.27 3.24
C HIS A 174 5.28 -24.48 3.78
N ALA A 175 5.59 -25.63 4.39
CA ALA A 175 6.93 -25.92 4.87
C ALA A 175 8.00 -25.87 3.76
N ASP A 176 7.69 -26.42 2.58
CA ASP A 176 8.60 -26.47 1.43
C ASP A 176 8.93 -25.05 0.92
N ILE A 177 7.96 -24.13 0.91
CA ILE A 177 8.19 -22.71 0.58
C ILE A 177 9.22 -22.07 1.53
N TYR A 178 9.14 -22.38 2.83
CA TYR A 178 10.08 -21.82 3.81
C TYR A 178 11.42 -22.55 3.87
N ASN A 179 11.46 -23.81 3.43
CA ASN A 179 12.68 -24.60 3.28
C ASN A 179 13.47 -24.23 2.01
N LEU A 180 12.82 -23.66 0.99
CA LEU A 180 13.53 -23.14 -0.17
C LEU A 180 14.49 -22.01 0.25
N PRO A 181 15.72 -21.99 -0.27
CA PRO A 181 16.66 -20.91 0.00
C PRO A 181 16.13 -19.58 -0.54
N THR A 182 16.48 -18.49 0.13
CA THR A 182 16.13 -17.14 -0.32
C THR A 182 17.14 -16.56 -1.31
N HIS A 183 18.33 -17.16 -1.41
CA HIS A 183 19.43 -16.71 -2.25
C HIS A 183 19.94 -17.80 -3.19
N LEU A 184 20.39 -17.37 -4.37
CA LEU A 184 20.82 -18.26 -5.45
C LEU A 184 21.97 -19.19 -5.05
N SER A 185 23.01 -18.69 -4.38
CA SER A 185 24.17 -19.50 -3.98
C SER A 185 23.76 -20.68 -3.09
N GLN A 186 22.89 -20.41 -2.10
CA GLN A 186 22.35 -21.43 -1.20
C GLN A 186 21.47 -22.46 -1.94
N TRP A 187 20.67 -22.02 -2.92
CA TRP A 187 19.88 -22.93 -3.76
C TRP A 187 20.76 -23.84 -4.62
N LEU A 188 21.82 -23.29 -5.19
CA LEU A 188 22.79 -24.06 -5.96
C LEU A 188 23.52 -25.10 -5.10
N ASP A 189 23.87 -24.75 -3.86
CA ASP A 189 24.51 -25.67 -2.91
C ASP A 189 23.55 -26.76 -2.43
N GLN A 190 22.30 -26.40 -2.09
CA GLN A 190 21.26 -27.36 -1.71
C GLN A 190 20.97 -28.38 -2.82
N ASN A 191 21.02 -27.95 -4.07
CA ASN A 191 20.79 -28.81 -5.23
C ASN A 191 22.06 -29.51 -5.74
N ASN A 192 23.20 -29.34 -5.06
CA ASN A 192 24.49 -29.94 -5.41
C ASN A 192 24.87 -29.67 -6.89
N ILE A 193 24.68 -28.42 -7.34
CA ILE A 193 24.96 -28.00 -8.70
C ILE A 193 26.44 -27.65 -8.83
N ASP A 194 27.15 -28.42 -9.66
CA ASP A 194 28.53 -28.15 -10.04
C ASP A 194 28.63 -26.92 -10.95
N ARG A 195 29.57 -26.02 -10.65
CA ARG A 195 29.70 -24.70 -11.28
C ARG A 195 31.05 -24.07 -11.01
N PRO A 196 31.53 -23.18 -11.90
CA PRO A 196 32.79 -22.47 -11.70
C PRO A 196 32.64 -21.37 -10.61
N LEU A 197 33.76 -21.01 -9.98
CA LEU A 197 33.82 -19.99 -8.92
C LEU A 197 33.21 -18.66 -9.38
N GLU A 198 33.41 -18.28 -10.64
CA GLU A 198 32.90 -17.05 -11.24
C GLU A 198 31.37 -16.93 -11.16
N VAL A 199 30.64 -18.06 -11.23
CA VAL A 199 29.18 -18.07 -11.05
C VAL A 199 28.79 -17.70 -9.62
N ASP A 200 29.53 -18.20 -8.62
CA ASP A 200 29.27 -17.88 -7.22
C ASP A 200 29.62 -16.43 -6.88
N VAL A 201 30.76 -15.94 -7.40
CA VAL A 201 31.15 -14.54 -7.24
C VAL A 201 30.07 -13.59 -7.75
N LEU A 202 29.48 -13.88 -8.91
CA LEU A 202 28.39 -13.08 -9.47
C LEU A 202 27.07 -13.25 -8.70
N ALA A 203 26.73 -14.47 -8.30
CA ALA A 203 25.53 -14.77 -7.51
C ALA A 203 25.55 -14.04 -6.16
N GLU A 204 26.71 -13.98 -5.51
CA GLU A 204 26.92 -13.31 -4.22
C GLU A 204 26.96 -11.80 -4.35
N LYS A 205 27.69 -11.28 -5.35
CA LYS A 205 27.75 -9.84 -5.64
C LYS A 205 26.35 -9.24 -5.81
N TYR A 206 25.46 -9.95 -6.48
CA TYR A 206 24.09 -9.49 -6.74
C TYR A 206 23.04 -10.13 -5.82
N ARG A 207 23.46 -10.77 -4.72
CA ARG A 207 22.59 -11.51 -3.77
C ARG A 207 21.41 -10.68 -3.27
N TYR A 208 21.61 -9.38 -3.05
CA TYR A 208 20.61 -8.46 -2.52
C TYR A 208 20.04 -7.48 -3.55
N SER A 209 20.45 -7.55 -4.82
CA SER A 209 19.97 -6.65 -5.88
C SER A 209 18.47 -6.80 -6.17
N ALA A 210 17.88 -7.97 -5.88
CA ALA A 210 16.44 -8.18 -6.05
C ALA A 210 15.59 -7.28 -5.14
N PHE A 211 16.15 -6.81 -4.01
CA PHE A 211 15.45 -5.95 -3.04
C PHE A 211 15.39 -4.47 -3.46
N ASN A 212 16.07 -4.07 -4.53
CA ASN A 212 16.03 -2.70 -5.05
C ASN A 212 14.80 -2.40 -5.92
N GLY A 213 13.84 -3.33 -6.00
CA GLY A 213 12.69 -3.23 -6.89
C GLY A 213 13.02 -3.55 -8.34
N ARG A 214 12.29 -2.91 -9.26
CA ARG A 214 12.36 -3.15 -10.71
C ARG A 214 13.69 -2.67 -11.28
N ALA A 215 14.16 -3.34 -12.32
CA ALA A 215 15.14 -2.73 -13.22
C ALA A 215 14.55 -1.44 -13.80
N GLU A 216 15.20 -0.32 -13.52
CA GLU A 216 15.00 0.91 -14.30
C GLU A 216 15.45 0.56 -15.71
N GLN A 217 14.51 0.57 -16.65
CA GLN A 217 14.77 0.10 -17.99
C GLN A 217 15.93 0.91 -18.56
N PRO A 218 17.06 0.27 -18.93
CA PRO A 218 18.00 0.90 -19.83
C PRO A 218 17.22 1.28 -21.09
N GLU A 219 17.54 2.40 -21.72
CA GLU A 219 16.88 2.91 -22.93
C GLU A 219 16.72 1.85 -24.05
N ALA A 220 17.51 0.77 -24.00
CA ALA A 220 17.39 -0.41 -24.85
C ALA A 220 16.09 -1.24 -24.67
N LEU A 221 15.50 -1.30 -23.46
CA LEU A 221 14.27 -2.05 -23.18
C LEU A 221 12.99 -1.23 -23.39
N ALA A 222 13.09 0.10 -23.39
CA ALA A 222 12.01 1.00 -23.82
C ALA A 222 11.57 0.70 -25.27
N SER A 223 12.49 0.25 -26.13
CA SER A 223 12.16 -0.17 -27.50
C SER A 223 11.29 -1.44 -27.58
N ILE A 224 11.35 -2.32 -26.57
CA ILE A 224 10.50 -3.52 -26.47
C ILE A 224 9.14 -3.14 -25.85
N SER A 225 9.12 -2.17 -24.92
CA SER A 225 7.90 -1.55 -24.41
C SER A 225 7.11 -0.85 -25.54
N ASP A 226 7.78 -0.08 -26.39
CA ASP A 226 7.19 0.58 -27.56
C ASP A 226 6.61 -0.41 -28.58
N ALA A 227 7.22 -1.59 -28.73
CA ALA A 227 6.71 -2.64 -29.61
C ALA A 227 5.43 -3.32 -29.06
N LEU A 228 5.21 -3.29 -27.74
CA LEU A 228 4.03 -3.83 -27.07
C LEU A 228 2.86 -2.83 -27.00
N ILE A 229 3.12 -1.53 -27.20
CA ILE A 229 2.07 -0.49 -27.27
C ILE A 229 1.35 -0.49 -28.64
N GLY A 230 1.90 -1.17 -29.65
CA GLY A 230 1.37 -1.19 -31.02
C GLY A 230 0.36 -2.29 -31.37
N SER A 231 0.10 -3.27 -30.49
CA SER A 231 -0.82 -4.37 -30.81
C SER A 231 -1.94 -4.50 -29.79
N SER A 232 -3.17 -4.43 -30.30
CA SER A 232 -4.44 -4.62 -29.63
C SER A 232 -4.57 -5.95 -28.88
N ALA A 233 -3.95 -6.07 -27.71
CA ALA A 233 -4.19 -7.11 -26.72
C ALA A 233 -4.36 -6.43 -25.35
N GLY A 234 -5.53 -6.60 -24.76
CA GLY A 234 -5.97 -5.86 -23.59
C GLY A 234 -5.06 -5.99 -22.37
N GLY A 235 -4.89 -4.84 -21.71
CA GLY A 235 -4.83 -4.73 -20.25
C GLY A 235 -3.55 -5.20 -19.60
N LEU A 236 -2.52 -4.36 -19.59
CA LEU A 236 -1.56 -4.21 -18.49
C LEU A 236 -0.78 -2.92 -18.75
N PHE A 237 -1.44 -1.79 -18.49
CA PHE A 237 -0.73 -0.51 -18.37
C PHE A 237 0.38 -0.67 -17.32
N GLU A 238 1.52 -0.02 -17.53
CA GLU A 238 2.56 0.04 -16.52
C GLU A 238 1.97 0.63 -15.24
N LEU A 239 1.77 -0.23 -14.23
CA LEU A 239 1.06 0.07 -12.98
C LEU A 239 1.58 1.34 -12.28
N THR A 240 2.79 1.80 -12.55
CA THR A 240 3.37 3.03 -12.00
C THR A 240 2.82 4.29 -12.67
N GLU A 241 2.69 4.32 -14.00
CA GLU A 241 2.16 5.49 -14.71
C GLU A 241 0.63 5.57 -14.58
N LEU A 242 -0.06 4.43 -14.67
CA LEU A 242 -1.50 4.37 -14.45
C LEU A 242 -1.88 4.79 -13.01
N ASN A 243 -1.04 4.48 -12.03
CA ASN A 243 -1.25 4.88 -10.63
C ASN A 243 -1.06 6.38 -10.39
N VAL A 244 -0.12 7.04 -11.10
CA VAL A 244 0.11 8.49 -10.98
C VAL A 244 -1.08 9.27 -11.55
N GLU A 245 -1.61 8.83 -12.70
CA GLU A 245 -2.82 9.41 -13.30
C GLU A 245 -4.06 9.13 -12.43
N MET A 246 -4.22 7.91 -11.92
CA MET A 246 -5.32 7.58 -10.99
C MET A 246 -5.24 8.35 -9.67
N ILE A 247 -4.06 8.53 -9.08
CA ILE A 247 -3.88 9.34 -7.87
C ILE A 247 -4.25 10.79 -8.15
N SER A 248 -3.78 11.32 -9.27
CA SER A 248 -4.10 12.68 -9.69
C SER A 248 -5.61 12.85 -9.91
N PHE A 249 -6.27 11.82 -10.44
CA PHE A 249 -7.71 11.79 -10.66
C PHE A 249 -8.54 11.65 -9.38
N LEU A 250 -8.17 10.75 -8.47
CA LEU A 250 -8.88 10.51 -7.20
C LEU A 250 -8.63 11.63 -6.18
N GLY A 251 -7.41 12.19 -6.18
CA GLY A 251 -7.02 13.22 -5.23
C GLY A 251 -7.07 12.76 -3.78
N ASP A 252 -6.79 11.48 -3.51
CA ASP A 252 -6.69 10.93 -2.16
C ASP A 252 -5.23 10.96 -1.68
N ALA A 253 -4.94 11.85 -0.73
CA ALA A 253 -3.61 12.07 -0.20
C ALA A 253 -3.04 10.84 0.53
N LYS A 254 -3.86 9.98 1.12
CA LYS A 254 -3.41 8.78 1.83
C LYS A 254 -2.95 7.72 0.83
N GLN A 255 -3.70 7.53 -0.25
CA GLN A 255 -3.28 6.65 -1.34
C GLN A 255 -1.99 7.15 -1.98
N ALA A 256 -1.91 8.46 -2.26
CA ALA A 256 -0.71 9.10 -2.79
C ALA A 256 0.49 8.91 -1.84
N ALA A 257 0.30 9.14 -0.54
CA ALA A 257 1.35 9.05 0.47
C ALA A 257 1.88 7.62 0.62
N ASN A 258 1.01 6.61 0.56
CA ASN A 258 1.45 5.22 0.56
C ASN A 258 2.34 4.90 -0.64
N GLN A 259 2.02 5.39 -1.83
CA GLN A 259 2.86 5.15 -3.01
C GLN A 259 4.19 5.90 -2.94
N VAL A 260 4.16 7.16 -2.51
CA VAL A 260 5.38 7.94 -2.26
C VAL A 260 6.25 7.26 -1.21
N ALA A 261 5.65 6.76 -0.13
CA ALA A 261 6.36 6.02 0.90
C ALA A 261 6.97 4.73 0.36
N THR A 262 6.28 3.98 -0.51
CA THR A 262 6.87 2.82 -1.19
C THR A 262 8.10 3.21 -2.03
N MET A 263 8.06 4.32 -2.76
CA MET A 263 9.22 4.81 -3.50
C MET A 263 10.37 5.25 -2.58
N MET A 264 10.06 5.87 -1.45
CA MET A 264 11.06 6.29 -0.45
C MET A 264 11.72 5.10 0.23
N VAL A 265 10.95 4.10 0.67
CA VAL A 265 11.47 2.84 1.23
C VAL A 265 12.41 2.17 0.23
N ARG A 266 12.01 2.06 -1.05
CA ARG A 266 12.88 1.53 -2.11
C ARG A 266 14.15 2.37 -2.33
N GLY A 267 14.08 3.68 -2.14
CA GLY A 267 15.25 4.55 -2.16
C GLY A 267 16.21 4.27 -1.00
N GLU A 268 15.68 4.10 0.21
CA GLU A 268 16.45 3.76 1.41
C GLU A 268 17.07 2.34 1.28
N GLU A 269 16.33 1.36 0.75
CA GLU A 269 16.83 0.00 0.42
C GLU A 269 18.00 0.06 -0.59
N ARG A 270 17.88 0.87 -1.66
CA ARG A 270 18.96 1.08 -2.64
C ARG A 270 20.21 1.70 -2.02
N GLN A 271 20.03 2.69 -1.14
CA GLN A 271 21.14 3.32 -0.45
C GLN A 271 21.83 2.33 0.50
N ALA A 272 21.06 1.53 1.23
CA ALA A 272 21.59 0.47 2.08
C ALA A 272 22.40 -0.56 1.27
N LEU A 273 21.90 -0.98 0.10
CA LEU A 273 22.64 -1.89 -0.78
C LEU A 273 23.94 -1.25 -1.29
N SER A 274 23.87 0.01 -1.74
CA SER A 274 25.07 0.72 -2.21
C SER A 274 26.14 0.80 -1.13
N ASN A 275 25.76 1.08 0.13
CA ASN A 275 26.69 1.12 1.25
C ASN A 275 27.28 -0.28 1.54
N TYR A 276 26.45 -1.32 1.47
CA TYR A 276 26.90 -2.71 1.62
C TYR A 276 27.93 -3.09 0.56
N LEU A 277 27.65 -2.84 -0.72
CA LEU A 277 28.55 -3.20 -1.82
C LEU A 277 29.91 -2.49 -1.73
N GLN A 278 29.93 -1.23 -1.27
CA GLN A 278 31.19 -0.48 -1.07
C GLN A 278 32.12 -1.14 -0.05
N VAL A 279 31.59 -1.88 0.92
CA VAL A 279 32.38 -2.60 1.93
C VAL A 279 32.62 -4.05 1.52
N TYR A 280 31.61 -4.70 0.95
CA TYR A 280 31.66 -6.12 0.59
C TYR A 280 32.58 -6.39 -0.60
N GLU A 281 32.45 -5.66 -1.72
CA GLU A 281 33.18 -5.97 -2.96
C GLU A 281 34.71 -6.00 -2.76
N PRO A 282 35.35 -5.02 -2.09
CA PRO A 282 36.81 -5.05 -1.91
C PRO A 282 37.31 -6.23 -1.06
N ILE A 283 36.48 -6.73 -0.13
CA ILE A 283 36.83 -7.89 0.71
C ILE A 283 36.57 -9.19 -0.06
N ALA A 284 35.48 -9.26 -0.82
CA ALA A 284 35.16 -10.38 -1.70
C ALA A 284 36.24 -10.58 -2.76
N GLU A 285 36.68 -9.51 -3.42
CA GLU A 285 37.75 -9.58 -4.42
C GLU A 285 39.05 -10.14 -3.84
N ARG A 286 39.46 -9.67 -2.64
CA ARG A 286 40.65 -10.20 -1.97
C ARG A 286 40.48 -11.67 -1.57
N PHE A 287 39.34 -12.02 -0.99
CA PHE A 287 39.07 -13.42 -0.64
C PHE A 287 39.13 -14.31 -1.87
N ASN A 288 38.52 -13.88 -2.98
CA ASN A 288 38.46 -14.65 -4.21
C ASN A 288 39.86 -14.81 -4.84
N GLN A 289 40.67 -13.77 -4.84
CA GLN A 289 42.03 -13.79 -5.40
C GLN A 289 43.00 -14.58 -4.51
N ASP A 290 43.00 -14.35 -3.21
CA ASP A 290 44.02 -14.83 -2.29
C ASP A 290 43.70 -16.21 -1.70
N VAL A 291 42.41 -16.57 -1.64
CA VAL A 291 41.94 -17.76 -0.91
C VAL A 291 41.10 -18.67 -1.82
N ALA A 292 39.97 -18.20 -2.36
CA ALA A 292 38.96 -19.06 -2.95
C ALA A 292 39.45 -19.88 -4.15
N THR A 293 40.38 -19.34 -4.95
CA THR A 293 40.93 -20.02 -6.14
C THR A 293 41.66 -21.33 -5.86
N VAL A 294 42.06 -21.58 -4.60
CA VAL A 294 42.78 -22.81 -4.21
C VAL A 294 41.98 -23.71 -3.27
N LEU A 295 40.74 -23.33 -2.92
CA LEU A 295 39.92 -24.10 -1.97
C LEU A 295 39.21 -25.26 -2.66
N GLU A 296 39.38 -26.46 -2.09
CA GLU A 296 38.68 -27.68 -2.47
C GLU A 296 38.18 -28.43 -1.22
N PRO A 297 36.86 -28.65 -1.05
CA PRO A 297 35.75 -28.28 -1.95
C PRO A 297 35.55 -26.76 -2.05
N ARG A 298 34.72 -26.28 -2.99
CA ARG A 298 34.46 -24.85 -3.15
C ARG A 298 33.99 -24.21 -1.83
N PHE A 299 34.53 -23.02 -1.53
CA PHE A 299 34.14 -22.22 -0.39
C PHE A 299 34.31 -20.73 -0.71
N THR A 300 33.33 -19.92 -0.36
CA THR A 300 33.21 -18.51 -0.76
C THR A 300 33.32 -17.56 0.42
N LEU A 301 33.45 -16.26 0.16
CA LEU A 301 33.35 -15.28 1.24
C LEU A 301 31.96 -15.35 1.89
N GLN A 302 30.91 -15.60 1.11
CA GLN A 302 29.57 -15.66 1.67
C GLN A 302 29.36 -16.88 2.58
N ASP A 303 30.02 -18.01 2.32
CA ASP A 303 30.00 -19.17 3.24
C ASP A 303 30.60 -18.81 4.60
N LEU A 304 31.71 -18.05 4.59
CA LEU A 304 32.33 -17.49 5.79
C LEU A 304 31.37 -16.57 6.54
N MET A 305 30.70 -15.67 5.82
CA MET A 305 29.73 -14.74 6.38
C MET A 305 28.53 -15.47 6.99
N ASP A 306 27.96 -16.45 6.28
CA ASP A 306 26.83 -17.25 6.75
C ASP A 306 27.19 -18.07 8.00
N ASN A 307 28.44 -18.55 8.11
CA ASN A 307 28.94 -19.20 9.34
C ASN A 307 29.10 -18.22 10.49
N MET A 308 29.66 -17.04 10.23
CA MET A 308 29.86 -16.01 11.24
C MET A 308 28.53 -15.52 11.81
N ILE A 309 27.53 -15.26 10.96
CA ILE A 309 26.17 -14.87 11.37
C ILE A 309 25.51 -15.98 12.20
N ALA A 310 25.69 -17.24 11.80
CA ALA A 310 25.14 -18.38 12.51
C ALA A 310 25.90 -18.75 13.80
N GLY A 311 27.00 -18.06 14.13
CA GLY A 311 27.87 -18.41 15.26
C GLY A 311 28.53 -19.78 15.14
N ARG A 312 28.70 -20.28 13.92
CA ARG A 312 29.39 -21.55 13.59
C ARG A 312 30.89 -21.30 13.44
N ASP A 313 31.66 -22.39 13.37
CA ASP A 313 33.06 -22.28 12.98
C ASP A 313 33.16 -21.70 11.55
N LEU A 314 34.05 -20.72 11.35
CA LEU A 314 34.10 -19.91 10.14
C LEU A 314 34.32 -20.74 8.88
N ALA A 315 35.07 -21.84 8.98
CA ALA A 315 35.41 -22.71 7.87
C ALA A 315 34.49 -23.95 7.80
N THR A 316 33.25 -23.85 8.26
CA THR A 316 32.27 -24.93 8.13
C THR A 316 31.69 -24.95 6.72
N THR A 317 31.78 -26.08 6.03
CA THR A 317 31.16 -26.25 4.70
C THR A 317 29.62 -26.29 4.81
N TYR A 318 28.92 -26.15 3.69
CA TYR A 318 27.45 -26.25 3.65
C TYR A 318 26.91 -27.56 4.25
N ASN A 319 27.67 -28.65 4.13
CA ASN A 319 27.31 -29.96 4.69
C ASN A 319 27.51 -30.08 6.21
N GLY A 320 28.06 -29.04 6.86
CA GLY A 320 28.30 -29.02 8.30
C GLY A 320 29.68 -29.52 8.74
N ASP A 321 30.50 -30.02 7.80
CA ASP A 321 31.86 -30.49 8.08
C ASP A 321 32.89 -29.35 8.00
N PRO A 322 33.98 -29.39 8.78
CA PRO A 322 35.09 -28.44 8.63
C PRO A 322 35.77 -28.56 7.25
N HIS A 323 36.09 -27.42 6.65
CA HIS A 323 36.79 -27.35 5.38
C HIS A 323 38.22 -27.92 5.52
N PRO A 324 38.71 -28.75 4.56
CA PRO A 324 40.05 -29.33 4.62
C PRO A 324 41.17 -28.28 4.73
N GLN A 325 40.95 -27.10 4.16
CA GLN A 325 41.87 -25.96 4.20
C GLN A 325 41.42 -24.87 5.19
N LYS A 326 40.80 -25.26 6.31
CA LYS A 326 40.33 -24.37 7.38
C LYS A 326 41.32 -23.26 7.75
N GLN A 327 42.62 -23.59 7.87
CA GLN A 327 43.62 -22.62 8.30
C GLN A 327 43.70 -21.40 7.36
N LEU A 328 43.58 -21.59 6.04
CA LEU A 328 43.62 -20.49 5.08
C LEU A 328 42.41 -19.56 5.24
N ILE A 329 41.23 -20.13 5.50
CA ILE A 329 39.98 -19.39 5.73
C ILE A 329 40.06 -18.62 7.06
N ASP A 330 40.51 -19.29 8.13
CA ASP A 330 40.68 -18.69 9.45
C ASP A 330 41.72 -17.56 9.42
N ASP A 331 42.85 -17.75 8.73
CA ASP A 331 43.92 -16.74 8.63
C ASP A 331 43.43 -15.49 7.90
N PHE A 332 42.65 -15.66 6.83
CA PHE A 332 42.02 -14.53 6.13
C PHE A 332 41.04 -13.79 7.03
N ALA A 333 40.16 -14.51 7.74
CA ALA A 333 39.13 -13.89 8.59
C ALA A 333 39.72 -13.17 9.81
N ASN A 334 40.76 -13.76 10.41
CA ASN A 334 41.41 -13.22 11.60
C ASN A 334 42.48 -12.18 11.29
N ALA A 335 42.80 -11.92 10.01
CA ALA A 335 43.67 -10.83 9.63
C ALA A 335 43.06 -9.50 10.09
N ASN A 336 43.84 -8.70 10.83
CA ASN A 336 43.39 -7.39 11.35
C ASN A 336 42.81 -6.47 10.26
N ALA A 337 43.26 -6.61 9.01
CA ALA A 337 42.75 -5.81 7.89
C ALA A 337 41.32 -6.17 7.45
N ASN A 338 40.82 -7.36 7.82
CA ASN A 338 39.54 -7.90 7.34
C ASN A 338 38.49 -8.00 8.45
N LYS A 339 38.91 -8.23 9.70
CA LYS A 339 38.01 -8.51 10.82
C LYS A 339 36.90 -7.46 11.01
N ASP A 340 37.25 -6.18 11.06
CA ASP A 340 36.27 -5.10 11.26
C ASP A 340 35.33 -4.96 10.05
N ALA A 341 35.84 -5.20 8.84
CA ALA A 341 35.05 -5.17 7.62
C ALA A 341 34.04 -6.34 7.57
N LEU A 342 34.46 -7.56 7.96
CA LEU A 342 33.57 -8.71 8.04
C LEU A 342 32.43 -8.48 9.04
N LEU A 343 32.74 -7.95 10.24
CA LEU A 343 31.70 -7.58 11.21
C LEU A 343 30.72 -6.55 10.64
N SER A 344 31.23 -5.50 9.98
CA SER A 344 30.38 -4.50 9.33
C SER A 344 29.51 -5.10 8.23
N ILE A 345 30.04 -6.03 7.42
CA ILE A 345 29.29 -6.73 6.38
C ILE A 345 28.16 -7.55 7.01
N SER A 346 28.41 -8.23 8.12
CA SER A 346 27.40 -9.04 8.83
C SER A 346 26.23 -8.19 9.35
N ASP A 347 26.53 -7.04 9.94
CA ASP A 347 25.51 -6.11 10.43
C ASP A 347 24.67 -5.55 9.26
N MET A 348 25.32 -5.20 8.14
CA MET A 348 24.64 -4.72 6.93
C MET A 348 23.79 -5.80 6.26
N GLN A 349 24.25 -7.06 6.23
CA GLN A 349 23.47 -8.19 5.70
C GLN A 349 22.21 -8.45 6.51
N SER A 350 22.32 -8.36 7.84
CA SER A 350 21.15 -8.45 8.74
C SER A 350 20.11 -7.38 8.39
N GLY A 351 20.53 -6.12 8.22
CA GLY A 351 19.64 -5.02 7.80
C GLY A 351 19.01 -5.21 6.41
N LEU A 352 19.75 -5.72 5.42
CA LEU A 352 19.23 -6.00 4.08
C LEU A 352 18.32 -7.25 4.04
N SER A 353 18.55 -8.19 4.97
CA SER A 353 17.74 -9.41 5.12
C SER A 353 16.37 -9.13 5.75
N GLU A 354 16.23 -8.04 6.49
CA GLU A 354 14.94 -7.53 6.96
C GLU A 354 14.35 -6.61 5.88
N ARG A 355 13.03 -6.50 5.79
CA ARG A 355 12.40 -5.53 4.90
C ARG A 355 11.41 -4.69 5.67
N THR A 356 11.56 -3.38 5.54
CA THR A 356 10.59 -2.45 6.10
C THR A 356 9.35 -2.46 5.22
N LYS A 357 8.25 -3.04 5.71
CA LYS A 357 6.95 -2.87 5.05
C LYS A 357 6.63 -1.38 4.98
N THR A 358 6.14 -0.89 3.85
CA THR A 358 5.74 0.52 3.73
C THR A 358 4.75 0.93 4.82
N SER A 359 3.83 0.03 5.20
CA SER A 359 2.90 0.26 6.30
C SER A 359 3.59 0.44 7.65
N ASP A 360 4.67 -0.30 7.92
CA ASP A 360 5.44 -0.18 9.16
C ASP A 360 6.32 1.06 9.14
N TRP A 361 6.93 1.37 7.98
CA TRP A 361 7.67 2.61 7.77
C TRP A 361 6.79 3.85 8.01
N MET A 362 5.53 3.81 7.55
CA MET A 362 4.53 4.87 7.73
C MET A 362 3.97 4.96 9.16
N LYS A 363 4.25 4.01 10.07
CA LYS A 363 3.89 4.14 11.49
C LYS A 363 4.77 5.15 12.21
N ASP A 364 5.98 5.40 11.72
CA ASP A 364 6.82 6.51 12.18
C ASP A 364 6.25 7.82 11.63
N GLU A 365 5.82 8.71 12.52
CA GLU A 365 5.17 9.97 12.16
C GLU A 365 6.12 10.92 11.41
N THR A 366 7.44 10.84 11.65
CA THR A 366 8.45 11.61 10.89
C THR A 366 8.49 11.15 9.44
N ASN A 367 8.46 9.84 9.23
CA ASN A 367 8.42 9.24 7.89
C ASN A 367 7.10 9.53 7.17
N ALA A 368 5.97 9.39 7.87
CA ALA A 368 4.67 9.78 7.34
C ALA A 368 4.66 11.24 6.90
N GLN A 369 5.17 12.16 7.74
CA GLN A 369 5.29 13.59 7.40
C GLN A 369 6.15 13.81 6.15
N ARG A 370 7.29 13.13 6.03
CA ARG A 370 8.14 13.21 4.82
C ARG A 370 7.36 12.78 3.57
N ALA A 371 6.59 11.68 3.65
CA ALA A 371 5.79 11.19 2.52
C ALA A 371 4.67 12.18 2.14
N TYR A 372 3.91 12.69 3.09
CA TYR A 372 2.85 13.66 2.83
C TYR A 372 3.38 15.02 2.33
N ALA A 373 4.54 15.47 2.81
CA ALA A 373 5.19 16.66 2.28
C ALA A 373 5.54 16.48 0.79
N LYS A 374 6.07 15.31 0.42
CA LYS A 374 6.39 14.99 -0.96
C LYS A 374 5.14 14.84 -1.84
N VAL A 375 4.03 14.32 -1.30
CA VAL A 375 2.72 14.32 -1.97
C VAL A 375 2.24 15.74 -2.25
N LYS A 376 2.36 16.64 -1.29
CA LYS A 376 2.03 18.06 -1.47
C LYS A 376 2.90 18.70 -2.56
N ASP A 377 4.19 18.42 -2.57
CA ASP A 377 5.11 18.95 -3.59
C ASP A 377 4.81 18.42 -5.00
N LEU A 378 4.47 17.14 -5.13
CA LEU A 378 4.25 16.48 -6.43
C LEU A 378 2.85 16.74 -6.99
N TYR A 379 1.83 16.70 -6.14
CA TYR A 379 0.42 16.67 -6.55
C TYR A 379 -0.40 17.85 -6.01
N GLY A 380 0.18 18.64 -5.10
CA GLY A 380 -0.54 19.72 -4.43
C GLY A 380 -1.58 19.23 -3.41
N PHE A 381 -1.58 17.94 -3.05
CA PHE A 381 -2.55 17.39 -2.09
C PHE A 381 -2.10 17.64 -0.66
N GLU A 382 -2.99 18.14 0.18
CA GLU A 382 -2.77 18.26 1.60
C GLU A 382 -3.21 16.98 2.34
N ARG A 383 -2.57 16.68 3.48
CA ARG A 383 -2.74 15.42 4.23
C ARG A 383 -4.19 15.11 4.65
N TRP A 384 -5.04 16.13 4.78
CA TRP A 384 -6.45 15.98 5.14
C TRP A 384 -7.36 15.56 3.95
N GLU A 385 -6.90 15.71 2.70
CA GLU A 385 -7.65 15.38 1.48
C GLU A 385 -7.73 13.85 1.28
N THR A 386 -8.47 13.14 2.13
CA THR A 386 -8.51 11.66 2.15
C THR A 386 -9.94 11.13 2.27
N GLY A 387 -10.22 9.97 1.68
CA GLY A 387 -11.54 9.33 1.74
C GLY A 387 -12.67 10.24 1.23
N ASP A 388 -13.66 10.51 2.08
CA ASP A 388 -14.78 11.41 1.75
C ASP A 388 -14.34 12.88 1.56
N LEU A 389 -13.15 13.24 2.07
CA LEU A 389 -12.56 14.56 1.90
C LEU A 389 -11.60 14.65 0.70
N ALA A 390 -11.35 13.54 0.01
CA ALA A 390 -10.55 13.53 -1.22
C ALA A 390 -11.22 14.38 -2.32
N ARG A 391 -10.40 14.87 -3.26
CA ARG A 391 -10.89 15.83 -4.28
C ARG A 391 -12.02 15.27 -5.14
N SER A 392 -11.93 14.02 -5.58
CA SER A 392 -12.98 13.40 -6.39
C SER A 392 -14.27 13.17 -5.60
N SER A 393 -14.14 12.80 -4.32
CA SER A 393 -15.27 12.49 -3.43
C SER A 393 -16.10 13.72 -3.09
N ARG A 394 -15.45 14.88 -2.94
CA ARG A 394 -16.13 16.15 -2.63
C ARG A 394 -16.87 16.74 -3.83
N GLY A 395 -16.65 16.23 -5.05
CA GLY A 395 -17.33 16.63 -6.28
C GLY A 395 -17.16 18.12 -6.62
N TYR A 396 -18.00 18.97 -6.01
CA TYR A 396 -17.94 20.42 -6.14
C TYR A 396 -17.21 21.07 -4.95
N ARG A 397 -15.91 21.35 -5.11
CA ARG A 397 -15.09 22.06 -4.13
C ARG A 397 -15.26 23.58 -4.23
N LYS A 398 -16.43 24.06 -3.81
CA LYS A 398 -16.91 25.43 -3.98
C LYS A 398 -15.90 26.54 -3.67
N PHE A 399 -15.14 26.39 -2.59
CA PHE A 399 -14.18 27.41 -2.13
C PHE A 399 -12.78 27.21 -2.70
N SER A 400 -12.50 26.10 -3.38
CA SER A 400 -11.14 25.74 -3.78
C SER A 400 -10.66 26.60 -4.95
N GLN A 401 -9.41 27.06 -4.89
CA GLN A 401 -8.85 28.03 -5.83
C GLN A 401 -8.85 27.52 -7.29
N ASP A 402 -8.68 26.23 -7.49
CA ASP A 402 -8.64 25.59 -8.82
C ASP A 402 -10.00 25.56 -9.53
N THR A 403 -11.10 25.75 -8.80
CA THR A 403 -12.44 25.94 -9.38
C THR A 403 -12.69 27.37 -9.86
N MET A 404 -11.78 28.29 -9.54
CA MET A 404 -11.88 29.70 -9.89
C MET A 404 -11.12 30.02 -11.18
N ASN A 405 -11.86 30.21 -12.26
CA ASN A 405 -11.35 30.78 -13.50
C ASN A 405 -11.67 32.28 -13.58
N VAL A 406 -10.65 33.08 -13.89
CA VAL A 406 -10.73 34.54 -14.00
C VAL A 406 -11.53 35.01 -15.21
N ASP A 407 -11.60 34.19 -16.27
CA ASP A 407 -12.26 34.53 -17.53
C ASP A 407 -13.69 33.99 -17.64
N MET A 408 -14.17 33.28 -16.61
CA MET A 408 -15.50 32.67 -16.60
C MET A 408 -16.55 33.53 -15.89
N SER A 409 -17.80 33.34 -16.31
CA SER A 409 -18.99 33.84 -15.62
C SER A 409 -19.68 32.69 -14.90
N TYR A 410 -20.19 32.97 -13.70
CA TYR A 410 -20.76 31.97 -12.79
C TYR A 410 -22.27 32.17 -12.67
N HIS A 411 -23.03 31.09 -12.87
CA HIS A 411 -24.49 31.12 -12.81
C HIS A 411 -24.98 30.68 -11.44
N VAL A 412 -25.59 31.59 -10.69
CA VAL A 412 -26.04 31.31 -9.32
C VAL A 412 -27.45 31.85 -9.11
N GLY A 413 -28.41 30.95 -8.93
CA GLY A 413 -29.81 31.32 -8.69
C GLY A 413 -30.39 32.25 -9.77
N GLY A 414 -30.08 31.98 -11.05
CA GLY A 414 -30.54 32.78 -12.19
C GLY A 414 -29.75 34.07 -12.47
N LYS A 415 -28.72 34.40 -11.67
CA LYS A 415 -27.84 35.54 -11.89
C LYS A 415 -26.51 35.10 -12.50
N VAL A 416 -26.02 35.85 -13.48
CA VAL A 416 -24.68 35.70 -14.04
C VAL A 416 -23.74 36.63 -13.29
N LEU A 417 -22.78 36.05 -12.58
CA LEU A 417 -21.77 36.79 -11.83
C LEU A 417 -20.45 36.75 -12.59
N THR A 418 -19.77 37.91 -12.66
CA THR A 418 -18.36 37.94 -13.08
C THR A 418 -17.49 37.17 -12.07
N SER A 419 -16.31 36.75 -12.50
CA SER A 419 -15.32 36.10 -11.61
C SER A 419 -15.05 36.92 -10.34
N GLN A 420 -14.92 38.25 -10.45
CA GLN A 420 -14.72 39.11 -9.27
C GLN A 420 -15.93 39.13 -8.32
N GLN A 421 -17.16 39.21 -8.85
CA GLN A 421 -18.38 39.18 -8.03
C GLN A 421 -18.59 37.81 -7.37
N TRP A 422 -18.24 36.73 -8.07
CA TRP A 422 -18.29 35.38 -7.52
C TRP A 422 -17.27 35.21 -6.39
N GLN A 423 -16.03 35.70 -6.58
CA GLN A 423 -15.00 35.67 -5.56
C GLN A 423 -15.41 36.46 -4.30
N GLN A 424 -16.02 37.65 -4.47
CA GLN A 424 -16.54 38.43 -3.34
C GLN A 424 -17.64 37.70 -2.57
N LYS A 425 -18.57 37.06 -3.30
CA LYS A 425 -19.63 36.26 -2.70
C LYS A 425 -19.07 35.08 -1.91
N LEU A 426 -18.13 34.32 -2.50
CA LEU A 426 -17.45 33.22 -1.81
C LEU A 426 -16.70 33.72 -0.57
N GLY A 427 -16.06 34.90 -0.64
CA GLY A 427 -15.39 35.50 0.52
C GLY A 427 -16.33 35.79 1.69
N GLN A 428 -17.53 36.33 1.42
CA GLN A 428 -18.53 36.58 2.47
C GLN A 428 -19.07 35.28 3.09
N GLU A 429 -19.28 34.26 2.26
CA GLU A 429 -19.71 32.94 2.71
C GLU A 429 -18.62 32.24 3.52
N ALA A 430 -17.34 32.41 3.17
CA ALA A 430 -16.19 31.91 3.91
C ALA A 430 -16.10 32.53 5.32
N ILE A 431 -16.27 33.85 5.44
CA ILE A 431 -16.32 34.55 6.75
C ILE A 431 -17.50 34.04 7.59
N SER A 432 -18.66 33.80 6.97
CA SER A 432 -19.83 33.27 7.66
C SER A 432 -19.59 31.83 8.14
N LEU A 433 -18.90 31.01 7.34
CA LEU A 433 -18.49 29.65 7.67
C LEU A 433 -17.51 29.64 8.86
N GLU A 434 -16.48 30.48 8.82
CA GLU A 434 -15.50 30.63 9.90
C GLU A 434 -16.18 30.99 11.22
N ASN A 435 -17.00 32.04 11.23
CA ASN A 435 -17.72 32.48 12.43
C ASN A 435 -18.62 31.38 13.01
N ARG A 436 -19.28 30.59 12.14
CA ARG A 436 -20.10 29.45 12.55
C ARG A 436 -19.23 28.37 13.21
N LEU A 437 -18.08 28.03 12.63
CA LEU A 437 -17.16 27.02 13.18
C LEU A 437 -16.54 27.47 14.51
N ILE A 438 -16.11 28.74 14.61
CA ILE A 438 -15.61 29.35 15.85
C ILE A 438 -16.67 29.30 16.93
N LYS A 439 -17.90 29.70 16.61
CA LYS A 439 -19.02 29.65 17.56
C LYS A 439 -19.31 28.23 18.03
N MET A 440 -19.33 27.24 17.13
CA MET A 440 -19.52 25.84 17.50
C MET A 440 -18.43 25.33 18.46
N LEU A 441 -17.17 25.74 18.26
CA LEU A 441 -16.09 25.43 19.20
C LEU A 441 -16.28 26.13 20.55
N GLY A 442 -16.68 27.41 20.54
CA GLY A 442 -16.92 28.21 21.75
C GLY A 442 -18.14 27.78 22.58
N ASP A 443 -19.16 27.21 21.93
CA ASP A 443 -20.38 26.72 22.59
C ASP A 443 -20.16 25.40 23.38
N ILE A 444 -18.98 24.78 23.24
CA ILE A 444 -18.60 23.60 24.03
C ILE A 444 -18.40 24.00 25.50
N LYS A 445 -19.34 23.58 26.35
CA LYS A 445 -19.32 23.89 27.78
C LYS A 445 -18.04 23.36 28.44
N GLY A 446 -17.27 24.27 29.04
CA GLY A 446 -16.06 23.94 29.80
C GLY A 446 -14.75 24.12 29.04
N LEU A 447 -14.80 24.58 27.78
CA LEU A 447 -13.65 25.06 27.00
C LEU A 447 -13.11 26.42 27.53
N GLY A 448 -13.13 26.60 28.85
CA GLY A 448 -12.86 27.85 29.55
C GLY A 448 -11.50 28.44 29.19
N ALA A 449 -11.36 29.75 29.43
CA ALA A 449 -10.22 30.58 29.04
C ALA A 449 -8.83 30.06 29.50
N ASP A 450 -8.80 29.14 30.46
CA ASP A 450 -7.58 28.67 31.13
C ASP A 450 -6.92 27.46 30.45
N VAL A 451 -7.54 26.85 29.43
CA VAL A 451 -6.97 25.72 28.67
C VAL A 451 -7.13 25.95 27.17
N PRO A 452 -6.17 26.61 26.49
CA PRO A 452 -6.37 27.05 25.12
C PRO A 452 -6.33 25.88 24.13
N LEU A 453 -7.48 25.61 23.50
CA LEU A 453 -7.59 25.03 22.17
C LEU A 453 -8.35 26.05 21.32
N ASN A 454 -7.62 26.94 20.65
CA ASN A 454 -8.23 27.93 19.76
C ASN A 454 -8.61 27.30 18.41
N PHE A 455 -9.39 28.02 17.62
CA PHE A 455 -9.84 27.56 16.31
C PHE A 455 -8.67 27.26 15.36
N GLU A 456 -7.61 28.07 15.40
CA GLU A 456 -6.37 27.83 14.63
C GLU A 456 -5.74 26.47 14.94
N GLN A 457 -5.67 26.08 16.22
CA GLN A 457 -5.13 24.77 16.61
C GLN A 457 -6.04 23.63 16.14
N LEU A 458 -7.37 23.81 16.19
CA LEU A 458 -8.32 22.83 15.66
C LEU A 458 -8.12 22.63 14.15
N ILE A 459 -7.92 23.72 13.41
CA ILE A 459 -7.63 23.68 11.97
C ILE A 459 -6.25 23.05 11.70
N ALA A 460 -5.23 23.38 12.49
CA ALA A 460 -3.92 22.75 12.36
C ALA A 460 -4.00 21.22 12.57
N ASN A 461 -4.75 20.78 13.60
CA ASN A 461 -4.98 19.36 13.85
C ASN A 461 -5.74 18.71 12.69
N PHE A 462 -6.78 19.37 12.16
CA PHE A 462 -7.52 18.90 11.00
C PHE A 462 -6.61 18.72 9.78
N LYS A 463 -5.82 19.75 9.43
CA LYS A 463 -4.90 19.73 8.28
C LYS A 463 -3.86 18.62 8.36
N ASP A 464 -3.36 18.35 9.56
CA ASP A 464 -2.38 17.30 9.83
C ASP A 464 -3.00 15.91 10.05
N ASN A 465 -4.34 15.79 9.96
CA ASN A 465 -5.09 14.57 10.27
C ASN A 465 -4.79 14.02 11.69
N LYS A 466 -4.64 14.92 12.66
CA LYS A 466 -4.46 14.64 14.09
C LYS A 466 -5.83 14.67 14.80
N PRO A 467 -5.96 14.06 16.00
CA PRO A 467 -7.16 14.22 16.80
C PRO A 467 -7.47 15.71 17.03
N LEU A 468 -8.67 16.15 16.66
CA LEU A 468 -9.05 17.57 16.61
C LEU A 468 -8.89 18.29 17.96
N GLY A 469 -9.04 17.56 19.06
CA GLY A 469 -8.92 18.07 20.43
C GLY A 469 -7.50 18.09 21.00
N LEU A 470 -6.44 17.94 20.20
CA LEU A 470 -5.06 18.09 20.69
C LEU A 470 -4.69 19.56 20.87
N LYS A 471 -4.06 19.89 22.00
CA LYS A 471 -3.50 21.23 22.22
C LYS A 471 -2.15 21.37 21.50
N ALA A 472 -1.60 22.58 21.47
CA ALA A 472 -0.29 22.87 20.87
C ALA A 472 0.87 22.07 21.51
N ASP A 473 0.75 21.67 22.79
CA ASP A 473 1.72 20.81 23.48
C ASP A 473 1.58 19.31 23.14
N GLY A 474 0.69 18.96 22.21
CA GLY A 474 0.39 17.59 21.78
C GLY A 474 -0.47 16.80 22.76
N LYS A 475 -0.86 17.36 23.90
CA LYS A 475 -1.71 16.68 24.88
C LYS A 475 -3.19 16.86 24.54
N PRO A 476 -4.04 15.85 24.79
CA PRO A 476 -5.48 15.99 24.60
C PRO A 476 -6.04 17.06 25.54
N HIS A 477 -6.95 17.87 25.00
CA HIS A 477 -7.78 18.77 25.76
C HIS A 477 -8.76 17.98 26.65
N PRO A 478 -9.15 18.45 27.85
CA PRO A 478 -10.12 17.75 28.71
C PRO A 478 -11.46 17.44 28.03
N PHE A 479 -11.80 18.18 26.97
CA PHE A 479 -13.01 18.01 26.17
C PHE A 479 -12.74 17.43 24.77
N ALA A 480 -11.59 16.79 24.54
CA ALA A 480 -11.18 16.29 23.22
C ALA A 480 -12.22 15.34 22.58
N GLU A 481 -12.86 14.49 23.38
CA GLU A 481 -13.92 13.59 22.88
C GLU A 481 -15.16 14.35 22.40
N GLN A 482 -15.58 15.39 23.13
CA GLN A 482 -16.73 16.21 22.74
C GLN A 482 -16.45 16.99 21.46
N ILE A 483 -15.24 17.55 21.35
CA ILE A 483 -14.77 18.22 20.13
C ILE A 483 -14.81 17.24 18.95
N ALA A 484 -14.29 16.02 19.13
CA ALA A 484 -14.32 14.99 18.09
C ALA A 484 -15.76 14.63 17.66
N ILE A 485 -16.68 14.46 18.61
CA ILE A 485 -18.10 14.14 18.32
C ILE A 485 -18.76 15.27 17.52
N ILE A 486 -18.59 16.52 17.96
CA ILE A 486 -19.23 17.68 17.32
C ILE A 486 -18.71 17.84 15.89
N PHE A 487 -17.39 17.86 15.73
CA PHE A 487 -16.77 18.14 14.43
C PHE A 487 -16.74 16.96 13.47
N LYS A 488 -16.99 15.72 13.93
CA LYS A 488 -17.13 14.55 13.04
C LYS A 488 -18.19 14.76 11.94
N THR A 489 -19.28 15.45 12.26
CA THR A 489 -20.33 15.78 11.28
C THR A 489 -20.05 17.05 10.48
N GLN A 490 -18.99 17.79 10.84
CA GLN A 490 -18.61 19.07 10.25
C GLN A 490 -17.29 18.97 9.47
N MET A 491 -16.81 17.76 9.15
CA MET A 491 -15.54 17.56 8.45
C MET A 491 -15.52 18.23 7.07
N SER A 492 -16.65 18.22 6.34
CA SER A 492 -16.78 18.95 5.07
C SER A 492 -16.75 20.47 5.25
N ASP A 493 -17.33 20.98 6.34
CA ASP A 493 -17.30 22.40 6.67
C ASP A 493 -15.88 22.86 7.06
N LEU A 494 -15.11 22.02 7.76
CA LEU A 494 -13.69 22.27 8.03
C LEU A 494 -12.86 22.27 6.75
N ALA A 495 -13.14 21.33 5.83
CA ALA A 495 -12.49 21.28 4.52
C ALA A 495 -12.80 22.52 3.67
N ASP A 496 -14.07 22.94 3.63
CA ASP A 496 -14.50 24.17 2.94
C ASP A 496 -13.84 25.41 3.55
N TYR A 497 -13.67 25.44 4.87
CA TYR A 497 -12.95 26.52 5.53
C TYR A 497 -11.48 26.56 5.09
N VAL A 498 -10.78 25.43 5.09
CA VAL A 498 -9.38 25.34 4.64
C VAL A 498 -9.25 25.75 3.17
N ASP A 499 -10.14 25.27 2.30
CA ASP A 499 -10.21 25.67 0.89
C ASP A 499 -10.45 27.19 0.74
N SER A 500 -11.15 27.83 1.68
CA SER A 500 -11.47 29.25 1.61
C SER A 500 -10.36 30.20 2.05
N LEU A 501 -9.28 29.71 2.66
CA LEU A 501 -8.23 30.54 3.25
C LEU A 501 -7.59 31.52 2.24
N TRP A 502 -7.45 31.13 0.96
CA TRP A 502 -6.90 32.02 -0.08
C TRP A 502 -7.82 33.21 -0.42
N LEU A 503 -9.11 33.15 -0.07
CA LEU A 503 -10.06 34.25 -0.25
C LEU A 503 -9.87 35.34 0.81
N GLN A 504 -9.39 34.97 1.99
CA GLN A 504 -9.23 35.90 3.13
C GLN A 504 -8.13 36.95 2.85
N ASP A 505 -7.09 36.60 2.09
CA ASP A 505 -5.99 37.50 1.71
C ASP A 505 -6.35 38.52 0.61
N LYS A 506 -7.52 38.40 -0.04
CA LYS A 506 -7.87 39.15 -1.26
C LYS A 506 -9.11 40.04 -1.12
N LEU A 507 -9.72 40.12 0.07
CA LEU A 507 -10.89 40.96 0.31
C LEU A 507 -10.44 42.39 0.68
N PRO A 508 -10.89 43.44 -0.01
CA PRO A 508 -10.76 44.79 0.53
C PRO A 508 -11.57 44.88 1.84
N PRO A 509 -11.09 45.64 2.86
CA PRO A 509 -11.84 45.84 4.08
C PRO A 509 -13.22 46.42 3.74
N GLN A 510 -14.31 45.71 4.07
CA GLN A 510 -15.67 46.22 3.87
C GLN A 510 -16.14 47.01 5.09
N GLU A 511 -16.65 48.22 4.83
CA GLU A 511 -17.61 48.89 5.70
C GLU A 511 -18.85 48.00 5.85
N VAL A 512 -19.25 47.77 7.09
CA VAL A 512 -20.39 46.92 7.48
C VAL A 512 -21.71 47.52 6.95
N PRO A 513 -22.46 46.84 6.06
CA PRO A 513 -23.84 47.23 5.78
C PRO A 513 -24.77 46.56 6.80
N GLU A 514 -25.68 47.35 7.38
CA GLU A 514 -26.67 46.97 8.39
C GLU A 514 -27.50 45.71 8.06
N GLU A 515 -27.89 45.01 9.13
CA GLU A 515 -28.74 43.81 9.17
C GLU A 515 -29.81 43.77 8.05
N GLN A 516 -29.64 42.87 7.07
CA GLN A 516 -30.76 42.46 6.22
C GLN A 516 -31.60 41.43 6.97
N SER A 517 -32.81 41.84 7.36
CA SER A 517 -33.73 41.04 8.18
C SER A 517 -34.21 39.76 7.48
N ALA A 518 -34.52 38.74 8.29
CA ALA A 518 -35.06 37.44 7.88
C ALA A 518 -36.29 37.50 6.94
N ALA A 519 -36.95 38.66 6.82
CA ALA A 519 -38.05 38.89 5.89
C ALA A 519 -37.62 38.77 4.41
N LYS A 520 -36.39 39.15 4.07
CA LYS A 520 -35.89 39.05 2.67
C LYS A 520 -35.59 37.62 2.26
N PHE A 521 -35.00 36.84 3.16
CA PHE A 521 -34.74 35.40 2.96
C PHE A 521 -36.03 34.60 2.78
N ILE A 522 -37.08 34.89 3.56
CA ILE A 522 -38.39 34.23 3.42
C ILE A 522 -39.07 34.61 2.11
N THR A 523 -38.93 35.86 1.65
CA THR A 523 -39.49 36.30 0.36
C THR A 523 -38.82 35.59 -0.81
N ASP A 524 -37.48 35.52 -0.82
CA ASP A 524 -36.72 34.83 -1.87
C ASP A 524 -37.04 33.32 -1.93
N MET A 525 -37.32 32.68 -0.78
CA MET A 525 -37.74 31.27 -0.72
C MET A 525 -39.15 31.02 -1.29
N VAL A 526 -40.09 31.93 -1.05
CA VAL A 526 -41.48 31.79 -1.54
C VAL A 526 -41.54 31.97 -3.06
N ASP A 527 -40.76 32.90 -3.61
CA ASP A 527 -40.64 33.09 -5.06
C ASP A 527 -40.04 31.85 -5.75
N MET A 528 -39.06 31.20 -5.11
CA MET A 528 -38.45 29.96 -5.61
C MET A 528 -39.43 28.76 -5.64
N ILE A 529 -40.37 28.70 -4.70
CA ILE A 529 -41.45 27.69 -4.67
C ILE A 529 -42.54 27.99 -5.72
N ALA A 530 -42.77 29.27 -6.04
CA ALA A 530 -43.70 29.66 -7.09
C ALA A 530 -43.14 29.34 -8.49
N GLU A 531 -41.82 29.51 -8.70
CA GLU A 531 -41.14 29.22 -9.96
C GLU A 531 -41.06 27.70 -10.22
N SER A 532 -40.82 26.87 -9.21
CA SER A 532 -40.71 25.41 -9.36
C SER A 532 -42.02 24.70 -9.73
N LYS A 533 -43.15 25.41 -9.68
CA LYS A 533 -44.46 24.92 -10.12
C LYS A 533 -44.79 25.23 -11.58
N LYS A 534 -43.93 25.98 -12.29
CA LYS A 534 -44.07 26.16 -13.74
C LYS A 534 -43.52 24.91 -14.45
N VAL A 535 -44.42 24.00 -14.83
CA VAL A 535 -44.11 22.88 -15.72
C VAL A 535 -43.92 23.45 -17.13
N TRP A 536 -42.69 23.43 -17.66
CA TRP A 536 -42.45 23.73 -19.08
C TRP A 536 -43.09 22.64 -19.94
N SER A 537 -43.77 23.06 -21.00
CA SER A 537 -44.36 22.12 -21.95
C SER A 537 -43.29 21.55 -22.88
N PHE A 538 -43.48 20.31 -23.36
CA PHE A 538 -42.54 19.65 -24.28
C PHE A 538 -42.36 20.41 -25.61
N GLU A 539 -43.34 21.24 -25.98
CA GLU A 539 -43.30 22.11 -27.16
C GLU A 539 -42.34 23.31 -26.98
N GLU A 540 -42.16 23.81 -25.76
CA GLU A 540 -41.22 24.92 -25.46
C GLU A 540 -39.75 24.45 -25.47
N LEU A 541 -39.49 23.17 -25.19
CA LEU A 541 -38.15 22.57 -25.27
C LEU A 541 -37.69 22.29 -26.71
N LEU A 542 -38.61 22.09 -27.65
CA LEU A 542 -38.29 21.81 -29.05
C LEU A 542 -37.99 23.08 -29.88
N ALA A 543 -38.50 24.24 -29.47
CA ALA A 543 -38.29 25.51 -30.19
C ALA A 543 -36.86 26.08 -30.05
N ILE A 544 -36.04 25.56 -29.12
CA ILE A 544 -34.69 26.06 -28.85
C ILE A 544 -33.64 25.42 -29.80
N GLY A 545 -33.99 24.35 -30.53
CA GLY A 545 -33.05 23.58 -31.38
C GLY A 545 -32.95 23.99 -32.86
N ASP A 546 -33.83 24.86 -33.37
CA ASP A 546 -33.97 25.08 -34.83
C ASP A 546 -33.31 26.37 -35.38
N GLU A 547 -32.66 27.21 -34.57
CA GLU A 547 -32.06 28.47 -35.06
C GLU A 547 -30.62 28.34 -35.64
N GLU A 548 -29.93 27.19 -35.53
CA GLU A 548 -28.53 27.06 -36.01
C GLU A 548 -28.30 26.39 -37.38
N SER A 549 -29.34 26.02 -38.14
CA SER A 549 -29.15 25.29 -39.42
C SER A 549 -29.37 26.06 -40.73
N SER A 550 -29.55 27.40 -40.72
CA SER A 550 -29.95 28.14 -41.95
C SER A 550 -28.92 29.08 -42.60
N VAL A 551 -27.62 29.05 -42.23
CA VAL A 551 -26.61 29.93 -42.87
C VAL A 551 -25.39 29.17 -43.40
N VAL A 552 -25.59 28.23 -44.34
CA VAL A 552 -24.62 27.93 -45.43
C VAL A 552 -25.38 27.43 -46.68
N SER A 553 -25.84 28.35 -47.53
CA SER A 553 -25.98 28.12 -48.99
C SER A 553 -26.29 29.43 -49.74
N SER A 554 -25.44 29.74 -50.73
CA SER A 554 -25.56 30.74 -51.80
C SER A 554 -25.11 32.19 -51.54
N LYS A 555 -23.81 32.44 -51.58
CA LYS A 555 -23.11 32.92 -52.79
C LYS A 555 -21.60 32.84 -52.66
#